data_AF-D5ATE8-F1
#
_entry.id   AF-D5ATE8-F1
#
_cell.length_a   1.000
_cell.length_b   1.000
_cell.length_c   1.000
_cell.angle_alpha   90.00
_cell.angle_beta   90.00
_cell.angle_gamma   90.00
#
_symmetry.space_group_name_H-M   'P 1'
#
loop_
_entity.id
_entity.type
_entity.pdbx_description
1 polymer ?
#
loop_
_entity_poly.entity_id
_entity_poly.type
_entity_poly.pdbx_seq_one_letter_code
_entity_poly.pdbx_strand_id
1 'polypeptide(L)'
;MMLTNSAAKFSFLLRRADALAWEHLPNRMNGFQRFLLMTWLISAAFWPLVLPLGGPASSGAALLEVLAFFLLHLGLAVVVLAVWARLRAKRRIPVPVEAQLEDLGESLVWTMGRRPPRLLAPEAIRQVRLGPDHVFVEAPPELIIIPRPVFGTAQAAEAFVMRWEKRRSMCFL
;
A
#
# COMPACT_ATOMS: atom_id res chain seq x y z
N MET A 1 27.32 11.94 -30.44
CA MET A 1 27.42 13.00 -29.42
C MET A 1 26.30 12.75 -28.42
N MET A 2 26.58 11.87 -27.46
CA MET A 2 25.66 11.34 -26.46
C MET A 2 25.56 12.35 -25.32
N LEU A 3 24.44 13.06 -25.22
CA LEU A 3 24.19 14.01 -24.14
C LEU A 3 23.96 13.23 -22.85
N THR A 4 24.82 13.53 -21.87
CA THR A 4 24.71 13.27 -20.44
C THR A 4 23.33 12.81 -19.97
N ASN A 5 23.17 11.49 -19.78
CA ASN A 5 22.20 10.96 -18.84
C ASN A 5 22.64 11.43 -17.44
N SER A 6 22.20 12.62 -17.04
CA SER A 6 22.28 13.04 -15.66
C SER A 6 21.43 12.07 -14.86
N ALA A 7 22.08 11.11 -14.21
CA ALA A 7 21.45 10.21 -13.27
C ALA A 7 20.66 11.05 -12.26
N ALA A 8 19.34 10.90 -12.24
CA ALA A 8 18.51 11.68 -11.33
C ALA A 8 18.69 11.06 -9.94
N LYS A 9 19.37 11.80 -9.06
CA LYS A 9 19.64 11.37 -7.69
C LYS A 9 18.70 12.07 -6.72
N PHE A 10 18.00 11.27 -5.94
CA PHE A 10 17.02 11.70 -4.96
C PHE A 10 17.47 11.26 -3.58
N SER A 11 17.54 12.19 -2.63
CA SER A 11 17.84 11.91 -1.22
C SER A 11 16.69 12.42 -0.36
N PHE A 12 16.16 11.57 0.51
CA PHE A 12 15.03 11.91 1.37
C PHE A 12 15.01 11.06 2.63
N LEU A 13 14.27 11.52 3.64
CA LEU A 13 14.12 10.83 4.91
C LEU A 13 12.78 10.10 4.94
N LEU A 14 12.82 8.77 4.99
CA LEU A 14 11.64 7.94 5.12
C LEU A 14 11.21 7.84 6.57
N ARG A 15 9.95 8.14 6.83
CA ARG A 15 9.29 8.04 8.12
C ARG A 15 8.29 6.89 8.14
N ARG A 16 7.86 6.54 9.35
CA ARG A 16 6.77 5.58 9.56
C ARG A 16 5.46 6.00 8.86
N ALA A 17 5.22 7.30 8.71
CA ALA A 17 4.06 7.84 8.00
C ALA A 17 4.06 7.44 6.51
N ASP A 18 5.23 7.43 5.86
CA ASP A 18 5.37 7.05 4.46
C ASP A 18 5.11 5.54 4.27
N ALA A 19 5.60 4.71 5.19
CA ALA A 19 5.25 3.29 5.22
C ALA A 19 3.76 3.05 5.48
N LEU A 20 3.10 3.93 6.25
CA LEU A 20 1.68 3.83 6.50
C LEU A 20 0.86 4.20 5.26
N ALA A 21 1.30 5.18 4.47
CA ALA A 21 0.69 5.53 3.20
C ALA A 21 0.66 4.33 2.23
N TRP A 22 1.73 3.52 2.21
CA TRP A 22 1.74 2.26 1.46
C TRP A 22 0.63 1.29 1.91
N GLU A 23 0.45 1.13 3.22
CA GLU A 23 -0.53 0.18 3.76
C GLU A 23 -1.99 0.60 3.52
N HIS A 24 -2.25 1.89 3.24
CA HIS A 24 -3.59 2.41 2.94
C HIS A 24 -3.96 2.38 1.46
N LEU A 25 -3.08 1.93 0.55
CA LEU A 25 -3.47 1.85 -0.85
C LEU A 25 -4.66 0.89 -1.03
N PRO A 26 -5.68 1.29 -1.81
CA PRO A 26 -6.99 0.64 -1.87
C PRO A 26 -6.99 -0.81 -2.41
N ASN A 27 -5.84 -1.36 -2.79
CA ASN A 27 -5.76 -2.63 -3.50
C ASN A 27 -4.66 -3.57 -2.96
N ARG A 28 -4.40 -3.54 -1.64
CA ARG A 28 -3.40 -4.41 -1.01
C ARG A 28 -3.97 -5.63 -0.26
N MET A 29 -5.29 -5.72 -0.10
CA MET A 29 -5.86 -6.93 0.50
C MET A 29 -5.69 -8.09 -0.47
N ASN A 30 -4.84 -9.06 -0.09
CA ASN A 30 -4.70 -10.31 -0.83
C ASN A 30 -6.06 -11.04 -0.89
N GLY A 31 -6.30 -11.85 -1.91
CA GLY A 31 -7.58 -12.57 -2.09
C GLY A 31 -8.03 -13.32 -0.83
N PHE A 32 -7.10 -13.94 -0.11
CA PHE A 32 -7.39 -14.61 1.16
C PHE A 32 -7.86 -13.67 2.28
N GLN A 33 -7.30 -12.45 2.38
CA GLN A 33 -7.75 -11.47 3.37
C GLN A 33 -9.15 -10.95 3.06
N ARG A 34 -9.46 -10.76 1.78
CA ARG A 34 -10.80 -10.40 1.32
C ARG A 34 -11.79 -11.51 1.65
N PHE A 35 -11.41 -12.76 1.39
CA PHE A 35 -12.21 -13.93 1.73
C PHE A 35 -12.51 -13.97 3.23
N LEU A 36 -11.50 -13.88 4.10
CA LEU A 36 -11.70 -13.86 5.55
C LEU A 36 -12.61 -12.73 6.02
N LEU A 37 -12.44 -11.51 5.48
CA LEU A 37 -13.32 -10.38 5.81
C LEU A 37 -14.76 -10.64 5.38
N MET A 38 -14.97 -11.20 4.18
CA MET A 38 -16.31 -11.55 3.70
C MET A 38 -16.94 -12.64 4.55
N THR A 39 -16.20 -13.72 4.86
CA THR A 39 -16.68 -14.79 5.75
C THR A 39 -17.05 -14.24 7.11
N TRP A 40 -16.23 -13.37 7.71
CA TRP A 40 -16.53 -12.70 8.97
C TRP A 40 -17.83 -11.90 8.92
N LEU A 41 -18.02 -11.07 7.88
CA LEU A 41 -19.22 -10.24 7.74
C LEU A 41 -20.47 -11.08 7.47
N ILE A 42 -20.36 -12.15 6.69
CA ILE A 42 -21.45 -13.10 6.47
C ILE A 42 -21.82 -13.77 7.80
N SER A 43 -20.84 -14.31 8.54
CA SER A 43 -21.09 -14.91 9.86
C SER A 43 -21.76 -13.93 10.83
N ALA A 44 -21.36 -12.65 10.82
CA ALA A 44 -22.00 -11.61 11.63
C ALA A 44 -23.46 -11.35 11.23
N ALA A 45 -23.80 -11.42 9.93
CA ALA A 45 -25.16 -11.27 9.45
C ALA A 45 -26.07 -12.48 9.77
N PHE A 46 -25.50 -13.66 9.97
CA PHE A 46 -26.23 -14.88 10.33
C PHE A 46 -26.47 -15.03 11.84
N TRP A 47 -25.64 -14.42 12.68
CA TRP A 47 -25.76 -14.51 14.14
C TRP A 47 -27.15 -14.11 14.70
N PRO A 48 -27.81 -13.05 14.18
CA PRO A 48 -29.15 -12.66 14.59
C PRO A 48 -30.25 -13.67 14.25
N LEU A 49 -30.04 -14.55 13.26
CA LEU A 49 -31.00 -15.62 12.93
C LEU A 49 -30.97 -16.77 13.94
N VAL A 50 -29.87 -16.91 14.68
CA VAL A 50 -29.63 -17.99 15.63
C VAL A 50 -29.86 -17.54 17.07
N LEU A 51 -29.62 -16.26 17.36
CA LEU A 51 -29.94 -15.68 18.66
C LEU A 51 -31.45 -15.48 18.80
N PRO A 52 -32.06 -15.88 19.93
CA PRO A 52 -33.44 -15.53 20.24
C PRO A 52 -33.50 -14.04 20.57
N LEU A 53 -33.52 -13.18 19.54
CA LEU A 53 -33.89 -11.79 19.69
C LEU A 53 -35.35 -11.77 20.14
N GLY A 54 -35.60 -11.31 21.37
CA GLY A 54 -36.86 -11.50 22.11
C GLY A 54 -38.08 -10.74 21.58
N GLY A 55 -38.16 -10.47 20.29
CA GLY A 55 -39.26 -9.77 19.64
C GLY A 55 -39.67 -10.43 18.32
N PRO A 56 -40.89 -10.17 17.82
CA PRO A 56 -41.32 -10.67 16.53
C PRO A 56 -40.36 -10.14 15.44
N ALA A 57 -39.74 -11.06 14.70
CA ALA A 57 -38.82 -10.78 13.59
C ALA A 57 -39.42 -9.89 12.47
N SER A 58 -40.75 -9.67 12.48
CA SER A 58 -41.48 -8.78 11.57
C SER A 58 -41.53 -7.32 12.01
N SER A 59 -41.01 -6.97 13.19
CA SER A 59 -40.99 -5.58 13.67
C SER A 59 -39.78 -4.81 13.12
N GLY A 60 -39.97 -3.54 12.76
CA GLY A 60 -38.87 -2.66 12.33
C GLY A 60 -37.75 -2.51 13.38
N ALA A 61 -38.04 -2.79 14.65
CA ALA A 61 -37.06 -2.82 15.74
C ALA A 61 -36.02 -3.95 15.56
N ALA A 62 -36.45 -5.14 15.14
CA ALA A 62 -35.53 -6.26 14.89
C ALA A 62 -34.55 -5.94 13.75
N LEU A 63 -35.01 -5.23 12.71
CA LEU A 63 -34.15 -4.78 11.61
C LEU A 63 -33.08 -3.79 12.10
N LEU A 64 -33.44 -2.86 13.00
CA LEU A 64 -32.50 -1.91 13.59
C LEU A 64 -31.44 -2.59 14.45
N GLU A 65 -31.82 -3.62 15.22
CA GLU A 65 -30.89 -4.41 16.03
C GLU A 65 -29.89 -5.17 15.15
N VAL A 66 -30.35 -5.81 14.08
CA VAL A 66 -29.48 -6.50 13.10
C VAL A 66 -28.52 -5.51 12.45
N LEU A 67 -29.02 -4.34 12.03
CA LEU A 67 -28.19 -3.30 11.42
C LEU A 67 -27.13 -2.77 12.40
N ALA A 68 -27.51 -2.50 13.65
CA ALA A 68 -26.58 -2.06 14.68
C ALA A 68 -25.49 -3.10 14.94
N PHE A 69 -25.85 -4.39 15.02
CA PHE A 69 -24.91 -5.49 15.20
C PHE A 69 -23.95 -5.63 14.01
N PHE A 70 -24.46 -5.52 12.78
CA PHE A 70 -23.64 -5.54 11.58
C PHE A 70 -22.66 -4.36 11.54
N LEU A 71 -23.13 -3.14 11.82
CA LEU A 71 -22.29 -1.94 11.85
C LEU A 71 -21.20 -2.04 12.92
N LEU A 72 -21.49 -2.64 14.07
CA LEU A 72 -20.50 -2.92 15.11
C LEU A 72 -19.39 -3.86 14.60
N HIS A 73 -19.76 -4.95 13.91
CA HIS A 73 -18.79 -5.90 13.35
C HIS A 73 -17.95 -5.29 12.24
N LEU A 74 -18.58 -4.48 11.39
CA LEU A 74 -17.87 -3.72 10.36
C LEU A 74 -16.89 -2.73 10.99
N GLY A 75 -17.32 -1.97 12.00
CA GLY A 75 -16.47 -1.04 12.75
C GLY A 75 -15.27 -1.76 13.39
N LEU A 76 -15.51 -2.91 14.02
CA LEU A 76 -14.44 -3.72 14.60
C LEU A 76 -13.45 -4.21 13.55
N ALA A 77 -13.92 -4.68 12.40
CA ALA A 77 -13.06 -5.11 11.29
C ALA A 77 -12.19 -3.96 10.78
N VAL A 78 -12.76 -2.76 10.61
CA VAL A 78 -12.01 -1.56 10.20
C VAL A 78 -10.93 -1.22 11.22
N VAL A 79 -11.24 -1.26 12.53
CA VAL A 79 -10.25 -1.00 13.59
C VAL A 79 -9.12 -2.03 13.56
N VAL A 80 -9.45 -3.32 13.44
CA VAL A 80 -8.44 -4.40 13.37
C VAL A 80 -7.51 -4.21 12.16
N LEU A 81 -8.07 -3.94 10.98
CA LEU A 81 -7.29 -3.68 9.76
C LEU A 81 -6.39 -2.46 9.93
N ALA A 82 -6.89 -1.36 10.51
CA ALA A 82 -6.13 -0.14 10.76
C ALA A 82 -4.98 -0.37 11.75
N VAL A 83 -5.23 -1.08 12.86
CA VAL A 83 -4.18 -1.45 13.83
C VAL A 83 -3.13 -2.33 13.17
N TRP A 84 -3.55 -3.31 12.38
CA TRP A 84 -2.62 -4.21 11.71
C TRP A 84 -1.75 -3.50 10.67
N ALA A 85 -2.33 -2.58 9.88
CA ALA A 85 -1.59 -1.70 8.99
C ALA A 85 -0.55 -0.87 9.75
N ARG A 86 -0.92 -0.28 10.90
CA ARG A 86 0.00 0.48 11.77
C ARG A 86 1.13 -0.37 12.33
N LEU A 87 0.86 -1.62 12.70
CA LEU A 87 1.87 -2.56 13.19
C LEU A 87 2.83 -2.98 12.08
N ARG A 88 2.31 -3.28 10.88
CA ARG A 88 3.13 -3.59 9.69
C ARG A 88 4.02 -2.41 9.30
N ALA A 89 3.48 -1.20 9.25
CA ALA A 89 4.26 0.01 9.00
C ALA A 89 5.38 0.20 10.04
N LYS A 90 5.08 -0.05 11.34
CA LYS A 90 6.09 0.00 12.42
C LYS A 90 7.22 -1.01 12.22
N ARG A 91 6.87 -2.22 11.79
CA ARG A 91 7.86 -3.29 11.55
C ARG A 91 8.74 -2.99 10.35
N ARG A 92 8.23 -2.30 9.32
CA ARG A 92 9.01 -1.92 8.13
C ARG A 92 9.96 -0.77 8.41
N ILE A 93 9.48 0.30 9.03
CA ILE A 93 10.25 1.51 9.31
C ILE A 93 10.07 1.85 10.80
N PRO A 94 10.85 1.23 11.69
CA PRO A 94 10.74 1.46 13.13
C PRO A 94 11.26 2.83 13.55
N VAL A 95 12.31 3.30 12.86
CA VAL A 95 13.00 4.58 13.08
C VAL A 95 13.07 5.28 11.72
N PRO A 96 13.04 6.63 11.65
CA PRO A 96 13.27 7.31 10.39
C PRO A 96 14.63 6.95 9.79
N VAL A 97 14.66 6.66 8.48
CA VAL A 97 15.87 6.22 7.78
C VAL A 97 16.08 7.09 6.54
N GLU A 98 17.30 7.57 6.34
CA GLU A 98 17.69 8.22 5.09
C GLU A 98 17.67 7.22 3.95
N ALA A 99 17.04 7.59 2.85
CA ALA A 99 16.98 6.78 1.67
C ALA A 99 17.42 7.59 0.45
N GLN A 100 18.13 6.90 -0.44
CA GLN A 100 18.60 7.46 -1.69
C GLN A 100 18.15 6.59 -2.83
N LEU A 101 17.61 7.24 -3.86
CA LEU A 101 17.25 6.61 -5.11
C LEU A 101 18.03 7.30 -6.23
N GLU A 102 18.71 6.51 -7.03
CA GLU A 102 19.41 6.99 -8.21
C GLU A 102 18.79 6.31 -9.44
N ASP A 103 18.24 7.12 -10.34
CA ASP A 103 17.72 6.67 -11.63
C ASP A 103 18.87 6.72 -12.65
N LEU A 104 19.44 5.55 -12.96
CA LEU A 104 20.49 5.40 -13.97
C LEU A 104 19.90 5.29 -15.39
N GLY A 105 18.62 5.56 -15.55
CA GLY A 105 17.88 5.31 -16.78
C GLY A 105 17.50 3.84 -16.89
N GLU A 106 18.48 2.94 -17.05
CA GLU A 106 18.22 1.51 -17.27
C GLU A 106 17.94 0.72 -16.00
N SER A 107 18.46 1.18 -14.86
CA SER A 107 18.28 0.55 -13.55
C SER A 107 18.04 1.60 -12.47
N LEU A 108 17.41 1.17 -11.38
CA LEU A 108 17.27 1.98 -10.17
C LEU A 108 18.29 1.51 -9.14
N VAL A 109 19.09 2.41 -8.60
CA VAL A 109 19.92 2.11 -7.43
C VAL A 109 19.21 2.62 -6.19
N TRP A 110 18.86 1.69 -5.31
CA TRP A 110 18.18 1.97 -4.06
C TRP A 110 19.13 1.78 -2.88
N THR A 111 19.25 2.81 -2.05
CA THR A 111 20.04 2.76 -0.82
C THR A 111 19.17 3.17 0.35
N MET A 112 19.18 2.39 1.43
CA MET A 112 18.40 2.66 2.65
C MET A 112 19.29 2.58 3.88
N GLY A 113 19.52 3.73 4.52
CA GLY A 113 20.37 3.87 5.69
C GLY A 113 21.79 3.37 5.42
N ARG A 114 22.26 2.45 6.28
CA ARG A 114 23.59 1.83 6.18
C ARG A 114 23.63 0.55 5.34
N ARG A 115 22.52 0.18 4.70
CA ARG A 115 22.49 -1.03 3.86
C ARG A 115 23.27 -0.79 2.57
N PRO A 116 23.90 -1.82 2.00
CA PRO A 116 24.57 -1.70 0.71
C PRO A 116 23.56 -1.25 -0.36
N PRO A 117 23.98 -0.41 -1.32
CA PRO A 117 23.16 -0.06 -2.47
C PRO A 117 22.70 -1.32 -3.20
N ARG A 118 21.40 -1.36 -3.54
CA ARG A 118 20.82 -2.42 -4.34
C ARG A 118 20.45 -1.90 -5.70
N LEU A 119 21.01 -2.55 -6.72
CA LEU A 119 20.63 -2.32 -8.10
C LEU A 119 19.36 -3.12 -8.41
N LEU A 120 18.34 -2.41 -8.88
CA LEU A 120 17.04 -2.94 -9.24
C LEU A 120 16.89 -2.79 -10.75
N ALA A 121 16.98 -3.93 -11.43
CA ALA A 121 16.71 -4.01 -12.86
C ALA A 121 15.19 -3.92 -13.12
N PRO A 122 14.75 -3.48 -14.32
CA PRO A 122 13.33 -3.35 -14.66
C PRO A 122 12.53 -4.65 -14.47
N GLU A 123 13.16 -5.80 -14.65
CA GLU A 123 12.56 -7.13 -14.53
C GLU A 123 12.25 -7.49 -13.07
N ALA A 124 13.05 -6.97 -12.13
CA ALA A 124 12.84 -7.17 -10.70
C ALA A 124 11.68 -6.32 -10.17
N ILE A 125 11.26 -5.29 -10.92
CA ILE A 125 10.16 -4.40 -10.54
C ILE A 125 8.84 -5.09 -10.88
N ARG A 126 8.13 -5.51 -9.84
CA ARG A 126 6.82 -6.13 -9.98
C ARG A 126 5.77 -5.11 -10.40
N GLN A 127 5.76 -3.94 -9.79
CA GLN A 127 4.80 -2.87 -10.11
C GLN A 127 5.30 -1.49 -9.67
N VAL A 128 4.86 -0.46 -10.39
CA VAL A 128 5.02 0.94 -10.02
C VAL A 128 3.64 1.53 -9.84
N ARG A 129 3.40 2.26 -8.74
CA ARG A 129 2.11 2.88 -8.44
C ARG A 129 2.27 4.32 -8.02
N LEU A 130 1.39 5.17 -8.54
CA LEU A 130 1.23 6.54 -8.08
C LEU A 130 0.18 6.58 -6.96
N GLY A 131 0.57 7.07 -5.80
CA GLY A 131 -0.34 7.43 -4.71
C GLY A 131 -0.56 8.94 -4.62
N PRO A 132 -1.38 9.40 -3.66
CA PRO A 132 -1.66 10.82 -3.45
C PRO A 132 -0.40 11.64 -3.15
N ASP A 133 0.47 11.15 -2.26
CA ASP A 133 1.65 11.87 -1.78
C ASP A 133 2.98 11.16 -2.09
N HIS A 134 2.93 9.96 -2.66
CA HIS A 134 4.11 9.12 -2.88
C HIS A 134 4.03 8.36 -4.21
N VAL A 135 5.20 8.02 -4.74
CA VAL A 135 5.37 7.00 -5.76
C VAL A 135 5.91 5.74 -5.07
N PHE A 136 5.33 4.59 -5.42
CA PHE A 136 5.69 3.30 -4.85
C PHE A 136 6.24 2.38 -5.95
N VAL A 137 7.43 1.83 -5.74
CA VAL A 137 8.01 0.80 -6.61
C VAL A 137 8.14 -0.48 -5.80
N GLU A 138 7.36 -1.49 -6.16
CA GLU A 138 7.43 -2.81 -5.53
C GLU A 138 8.39 -3.69 -6.33
N ALA A 139 9.51 -4.06 -5.71
CA ALA A 139 10.52 -4.94 -6.30
C ALA A 139 10.93 -5.98 -5.23
N PRO A 140 10.15 -7.06 -5.04
CA PRO A 140 10.33 -7.98 -3.92
C PRO A 140 11.77 -8.51 -3.83
N PRO A 141 12.39 -8.53 -2.64
CA PRO A 141 11.79 -8.29 -1.32
C PRO A 141 11.69 -6.80 -0.91
N GLU A 142 12.13 -5.87 -1.75
CA GLU A 142 12.21 -4.44 -1.46
C GLU A 142 10.92 -3.70 -1.85
N LEU A 143 10.64 -2.63 -1.11
CA LEU A 143 9.61 -1.65 -1.42
C LEU A 143 10.24 -0.28 -1.35
N ILE A 144 10.30 0.40 -2.49
CA ILE A 144 10.78 1.77 -2.58
C ILE A 144 9.55 2.68 -2.43
N ILE A 145 9.66 3.63 -1.51
CA ILE A 145 8.66 4.66 -1.27
C ILE A 145 9.34 5.99 -1.57
N ILE A 146 8.80 6.78 -2.48
CA ILE A 146 9.39 8.04 -2.92
C ILE A 146 8.37 9.15 -2.67
N PRO A 147 8.62 10.10 -1.76
CA PRO A 147 7.71 11.23 -1.56
C PRO A 147 7.58 12.06 -2.84
N ARG A 148 6.35 12.42 -3.25
CA ARG A 148 6.10 13.26 -4.43
C ARG A 148 6.87 14.59 -4.44
N PRO A 149 7.08 15.30 -3.32
CA PRO A 149 7.84 16.54 -3.31
C PRO A 149 9.28 16.40 -3.84
N VAL A 150 9.85 15.19 -3.76
CA VAL A 150 11.22 14.91 -4.22
C VAL A 150 11.36 15.02 -5.75
N PHE A 151 10.27 14.85 -6.49
CA PHE A 151 10.26 15.02 -7.95
C PHE A 151 10.15 16.48 -8.40
N GLY A 152 9.95 17.42 -7.48
CA GLY A 152 9.74 18.84 -7.75
C GLY A 152 8.35 19.17 -8.31
N THR A 153 7.81 18.36 -9.22
CA THR A 153 6.46 18.56 -9.79
C THR A 153 5.64 17.27 -9.84
N ALA A 154 4.32 17.41 -9.82
CA ALA A 154 3.38 16.29 -10.00
C ALA A 154 3.61 15.57 -11.34
N GLN A 155 3.83 16.35 -12.41
CA GLN A 155 4.05 15.82 -13.76
C GLN A 155 5.37 15.04 -13.86
N ALA A 156 6.42 15.44 -13.14
CA ALA A 156 7.68 14.69 -13.09
C ALA A 156 7.50 13.32 -12.42
N ALA A 157 6.69 13.24 -11.35
CA ALA A 157 6.34 11.99 -10.70
C ALA A 157 5.52 11.07 -11.62
N GLU A 158 4.52 11.61 -12.31
CA GLU A 158 3.71 10.87 -13.29
C GLU A 158 4.57 10.37 -14.46
N ALA A 159 5.43 11.22 -15.01
CA ALA A 159 6.36 10.85 -16.07
C ALA A 159 7.32 9.74 -15.62
N PHE A 160 7.79 9.77 -14.37
CA PHE A 160 8.60 8.70 -13.81
C PHE A 160 7.84 7.37 -13.77
N VAL A 161 6.61 7.37 -13.25
CA VAL A 161 5.75 6.17 -13.19
C VAL A 161 5.50 5.60 -14.58
N MET A 162 5.07 6.43 -15.53
CA MET A 162 4.79 6.01 -16.91
C MET A 162 6.03 5.43 -17.61
N ARG A 163 7.20 6.04 -17.42
CA ARG A 163 8.46 5.53 -18.00
C ARG A 163 8.80 4.15 -17.46
N TRP A 164 8.74 3.95 -16.15
CA TRP A 164 9.12 2.69 -15.52
C TRP A 164 8.09 1.59 -15.77
N GLU A 165 6.81 1.92 -15.81
CA GLU A 165 5.76 0.97 -16.17
C GLU A 165 5.90 0.48 -17.62
N LYS A 166 6.21 1.38 -18.56
CA LYS A 166 6.50 1.04 -19.95
C LYS A 166 7.70 0.09 -20.06
N ARG A 167 8.83 0.40 -19.40
CA ARG A 167 10.02 -0.47 -19.41
C ARG A 167 9.73 -1.85 -18.86
N ARG A 168 9.05 -1.91 -17.70
CA ARG A 168 8.63 -3.18 -17.10
C ARG A 168 7.84 -4.00 -18.10
N SER A 169 6.84 -3.41 -18.78
CA SER A 169 6.01 -4.14 -19.75
C SER A 169 6.78 -4.65 -20.97
N MET A 170 7.88 -4.01 -21.36
CA MET A 170 8.71 -4.45 -22.49
C MET A 170 9.56 -5.68 -22.16
N CYS A 171 9.95 -5.88 -20.89
CA CYS A 171 10.78 -7.02 -20.51
C CYS A 171 9.99 -8.33 -20.28
N PHE A 172 8.66 -8.27 -20.27
CA PHE A 172 7.78 -9.45 -20.12
C PHE A 172 7.14 -9.91 -21.44
N LEU A 173 7.57 -9.35 -22.58
CA LEU A 173 7.23 -9.78 -23.94
C LEU A 173 8.37 -10.62 -24.52
#